data_AF-A0A662GKY3-F1
#
_entry.id   AF-A0A662GKY3-F1
#
_cell.length_a   1.000
_cell.length_b   1.000
_cell.length_c   1.000
_cell.angle_alpha   90.00
_cell.angle_beta   90.00
_cell.angle_gamma   90.00
#
_symmetry.space_group_name_H-M   'P 1'
#
loop_
_entity.id
_entity.type
_entity.pdbx_description
1 polymer ?
#
loop_
_entity_poly.entity_id
_entity_poly.type
_entity_poly.pdbx_seq_one_letter_code
_entity_poly.pdbx_strand_id
1 'polypeptide(L)'
;MGSSYWRDLGRPKMYLEANRDLLERQVEPLQPRGELKDPAGIWVAGELELEPEAIIIPPVAIGSNVRVGSKAVVGPYVSIGDDCIISPEARIRNSVIWSDVKVGPKTIINGSIVASDVVVGAGARLGPDTVIGHGSVIKDGTTLTSKVVPPTKALLRRNVEVIV
;
A
#
# COMPACT_ATOMS: atom_id res chain seq x y z
N MET A 1 26.73 -20.89 -8.82
CA MET A 1 26.04 -20.25 -9.96
C MET A 1 24.79 -19.60 -9.40
N GLY A 2 24.86 -18.31 -9.05
CA GLY A 2 23.70 -17.59 -8.52
C GLY A 2 22.74 -17.27 -9.66
N SER A 3 21.52 -17.77 -9.60
CA SER A 3 20.45 -17.37 -10.52
C SER A 3 20.23 -15.86 -10.38
N SER A 4 20.49 -15.11 -11.45
CA SER A 4 20.20 -13.67 -11.47
C SER A 4 18.68 -13.47 -11.45
N TYR A 5 18.17 -12.64 -10.55
CA TYR A 5 16.75 -12.27 -10.57
C TYR A 5 16.48 -11.32 -11.74
N TRP A 6 15.50 -11.66 -12.58
CA TRP A 6 15.00 -10.79 -13.64
C TRP A 6 13.51 -11.04 -13.86
N ARG A 7 12.73 -9.96 -13.99
CA ARG A 7 11.29 -10.02 -14.29
C ARG A 7 10.86 -8.81 -15.12
N ASP A 8 9.98 -9.05 -16.08
CA ASP A 8 9.31 -7.99 -16.85
C ASP A 8 8.18 -7.35 -16.03
N LEU A 9 8.16 -6.03 -15.92
CA LEU A 9 7.20 -5.23 -15.15
C LEU A 9 6.13 -4.54 -16.02
N GLY A 10 5.77 -5.09 -17.16
CA GLY A 10 4.81 -4.48 -18.09
C GLY A 10 3.34 -4.40 -17.63
N ARG A 11 2.96 -4.97 -16.47
CA ARG A 11 1.56 -4.96 -15.97
C ARG A 11 1.50 -4.75 -14.45
N PRO A 12 0.43 -4.12 -13.91
CA PRO A 12 0.24 -3.95 -12.46
C PRO A 12 0.40 -5.24 -11.65
N LYS A 13 -0.14 -6.35 -12.14
CA LYS A 13 0.01 -7.65 -11.50
C LYS A 13 1.48 -8.08 -11.35
N MET A 14 2.30 -7.88 -12.38
CA MET A 14 3.73 -8.21 -12.36
C MET A 14 4.49 -7.35 -11.35
N TYR A 15 4.08 -6.10 -11.17
CA TYR A 15 4.64 -5.22 -10.13
C TYR A 15 4.30 -5.72 -8.72
N LEU A 16 3.06 -6.15 -8.46
CA LEU A 16 2.69 -6.76 -7.18
C LEU A 16 3.39 -8.11 -6.93
N GLU A 17 3.61 -8.89 -7.98
CA GLU A 17 4.41 -10.12 -7.90
C GLU A 17 5.87 -9.80 -7.59
N ALA A 18 6.49 -8.82 -8.26
CA ALA A 18 7.86 -8.40 -7.95
C ALA A 18 8.00 -7.86 -6.51
N ASN A 19 6.99 -7.15 -6.01
CA ASN A 19 6.91 -6.75 -4.61
C ASN A 19 6.88 -7.97 -3.66
N ARG A 20 6.10 -9.00 -4.00
CA ARG A 20 6.07 -10.25 -3.24
C ARG A 20 7.44 -10.93 -3.22
N ASP A 21 8.08 -11.09 -4.38
CA ASP A 21 9.40 -11.71 -4.47
C ASP A 21 10.43 -10.96 -3.61
N LEU A 22 10.37 -9.61 -3.59
CA LEU A 22 11.20 -8.77 -2.72
C LEU A 22 10.95 -9.05 -1.24
N LEU A 23 9.69 -9.04 -0.82
CA LEU A 23 9.29 -9.29 0.57
C LEU A 23 9.60 -10.73 1.02
N GLU A 24 9.56 -11.69 0.10
CA GLU A 24 9.94 -13.09 0.32
C GLU A 24 11.45 -13.33 0.17
N ARG A 25 12.25 -12.28 -0.07
CA ARG A 25 13.72 -12.33 -0.17
C ARG A 25 14.22 -13.25 -1.28
N GLN A 26 13.48 -13.32 -2.38
CA GLN A 26 13.84 -14.13 -3.57
C GLN A 26 14.73 -13.37 -4.56
N VAL A 27 15.08 -12.12 -4.27
CA VAL A 27 15.67 -11.16 -5.22
C VAL A 27 17.07 -10.65 -4.81
N GLU A 28 17.89 -11.53 -4.22
CA GLU A 28 19.24 -11.20 -3.74
C GLU A 28 20.11 -10.46 -4.80
N PRO A 29 20.87 -9.42 -4.41
CA PRO A 29 21.09 -8.91 -3.05
C PRO A 29 20.07 -7.84 -2.62
N LEU A 30 18.98 -7.65 -3.37
CA LEU A 30 17.98 -6.63 -3.04
C LEU A 30 17.15 -7.06 -1.84
N GLN A 31 16.91 -6.12 -0.95
CA GLN A 31 16.10 -6.29 0.25
C GLN A 31 15.20 -5.07 0.45
N PRO A 32 14.10 -5.20 1.20
CA PRO A 32 13.31 -4.04 1.56
C PRO A 32 14.15 -2.97 2.28
N ARG A 33 13.77 -1.70 2.10
CA ARG A 33 14.44 -0.59 2.79
C ARG A 33 14.16 -0.67 4.30
N GLY A 34 15.19 -0.38 5.10
CA GLY A 34 15.07 -0.27 6.55
C GLY A 34 15.74 -1.41 7.30
N GLU A 35 15.38 -1.53 8.57
CA GLU A 35 15.84 -2.60 9.45
C GLU A 35 14.82 -3.74 9.49
N LEU A 36 15.30 -4.98 9.50
CA LEU A 36 14.47 -6.16 9.77
C LEU A 36 14.12 -6.19 11.26
N LYS A 37 12.89 -5.80 11.60
CA LYS A 37 12.41 -5.76 12.99
C LYS A 37 11.89 -7.11 13.48
N ASP A 38 11.42 -7.96 12.57
CA ASP A 38 10.98 -9.33 12.88
C ASP A 38 11.51 -10.30 11.82
N PRO A 39 12.12 -11.45 12.20
CA PRO A 39 12.66 -12.43 11.26
C PRO A 39 11.62 -13.04 10.30
N ALA A 40 10.33 -12.97 10.62
CA ALA A 40 9.25 -13.36 9.73
C ALA A 40 9.11 -12.44 8.50
N GLY A 41 9.82 -11.30 8.47
CA GLY A 41 9.89 -10.40 7.32
C GLY A 41 9.15 -9.08 7.54
N ILE A 42 9.23 -8.51 8.74
CA ILE A 42 8.73 -7.14 9.01
C ILE A 42 9.92 -6.18 8.90
N TRP A 43 9.92 -5.35 7.86
CA TRP A 43 10.92 -4.32 7.63
C TRP A 43 10.36 -2.94 7.94
N VAL A 44 11.13 -2.12 8.66
CA VAL A 44 10.73 -0.76 9.03
C VAL A 44 11.88 0.21 8.75
N ALA A 45 11.62 1.21 7.92
CA ALA A 45 12.64 2.18 7.49
C ALA A 45 12.85 3.34 8.48
N GLY A 46 11.85 3.68 9.28
CA GLY A 46 11.95 4.79 10.24
C GLY A 46 10.88 4.71 11.31
N GLU A 47 10.32 5.86 11.69
CA GLU A 47 9.29 5.92 12.73
C GLU A 47 8.02 5.20 12.29
N LEU A 48 7.51 4.31 13.17
CA LEU A 48 6.27 3.58 12.99
C LEU A 48 5.45 3.69 14.28
N GLU A 49 4.29 4.32 14.19
CA GLU A 49 3.33 4.39 15.29
C GLU A 49 2.23 3.35 15.07
N LEU A 50 2.05 2.45 16.04
CA LEU A 50 0.97 1.47 16.07
C LEU A 50 0.00 1.82 17.20
N GLU A 51 -1.25 2.08 16.85
CA GLU A 51 -2.32 2.26 17.83
C GLU A 51 -2.78 0.91 18.43
N PRO A 52 -3.56 0.91 19.53
CA PRO A 52 -4.01 -0.31 20.19
C PRO A 52 -4.66 -1.32 19.25
N GLU A 53 -4.29 -2.59 19.41
CA GLU A 53 -4.81 -3.72 18.62
C GLU A 53 -4.52 -3.65 17.10
N ALA A 54 -3.66 -2.72 16.64
CA ALA A 54 -3.14 -2.78 15.28
C ALA A 54 -2.30 -4.05 15.06
N ILE A 55 -2.49 -4.72 13.92
CA ILE A 55 -1.83 -5.99 13.59
C ILE A 55 -1.04 -5.84 12.30
N ILE A 56 0.25 -6.16 12.39
CA ILE A 56 1.13 -6.30 11.23
C ILE A 56 1.31 -7.79 10.94
N ILE A 57 0.96 -8.23 9.74
CA ILE A 57 1.07 -9.62 9.29
C ILE A 57 2.24 -9.71 8.30
N PRO A 58 3.34 -10.41 8.63
CA PRO A 58 4.46 -10.54 7.72
C PRO A 58 4.13 -11.35 6.45
N PRO A 59 4.89 -11.17 5.35
CA PRO A 59 5.97 -10.20 5.22
C PRO A 59 5.43 -8.82 4.83
N VAL A 60 6.05 -7.76 5.36
CA VAL A 60 5.74 -6.36 5.04
C VAL A 60 6.99 -5.50 5.01
N ALA A 61 6.93 -4.42 4.25
CA ALA A 61 7.90 -3.33 4.31
C ALA A 61 7.17 -2.03 4.60
N ILE A 62 7.62 -1.29 5.61
CA ILE A 62 6.98 -0.06 6.07
C ILE A 62 8.01 1.06 6.02
N GLY A 63 7.63 2.19 5.44
CA GLY A 63 8.41 3.40 5.38
C GLY A 63 8.62 4.09 6.73
N SER A 64 9.04 5.34 6.66
CA SER A 64 9.22 6.25 7.78
C SER A 64 7.94 7.06 8.02
N ASN A 65 7.72 7.47 9.26
CA ASN A 65 6.61 8.31 9.69
C ASN A 65 5.23 7.70 9.37
N VAL A 66 5.12 6.37 9.46
CA VAL A 66 3.86 5.67 9.18
C VAL A 66 3.06 5.52 10.46
N ARG A 67 1.75 5.78 10.38
CA ARG A 67 0.81 5.61 11.49
C ARG A 67 -0.22 4.55 11.13
N VAL A 68 -0.39 3.54 11.97
CA VAL A 68 -1.37 2.47 11.80
C VAL A 68 -2.38 2.52 12.94
N GLY A 69 -3.60 2.84 12.59
CA GLY A 69 -4.72 3.09 13.50
C GLY A 69 -5.23 1.83 14.18
N SER A 70 -6.03 2.04 15.23
CA SER A 70 -6.51 0.98 16.10
C SER A 70 -7.23 -0.13 15.32
N LYS A 71 -6.93 -1.39 15.63
CA LYS A 71 -7.52 -2.58 14.97
C LYS A 71 -7.32 -2.67 13.46
N ALA A 72 -6.47 -1.82 12.86
CA ALA A 72 -6.10 -1.98 11.46
C ALA A 72 -5.22 -3.21 11.28
N VAL A 73 -5.32 -3.83 10.11
CA VAL A 73 -4.55 -5.03 9.75
C VAL A 73 -3.79 -4.75 8.46
N VAL A 74 -2.46 -4.80 8.54
CA VAL A 74 -1.57 -4.56 7.40
C VAL A 74 -0.77 -5.83 7.12
N GLY A 75 -0.93 -6.36 5.91
CA GLY A 75 -0.26 -7.57 5.44
C GLY A 75 -1.22 -8.76 5.24
N PRO A 76 -0.70 -9.88 4.72
CA PRO A 76 0.67 -10.07 4.23
C PRO A 76 0.92 -9.40 2.88
N TYR A 77 2.19 -9.35 2.46
CA TYR A 77 2.63 -8.88 1.15
C TYR A 77 2.30 -7.43 0.88
N VAL A 78 2.54 -6.58 1.88
CA VAL A 78 2.25 -5.15 1.80
C VAL A 78 3.53 -4.34 1.92
N SER A 79 3.70 -3.41 1.00
CA SER A 79 4.71 -2.35 1.10
C SER A 79 4.00 -1.02 1.30
N ILE A 80 4.37 -0.27 2.33
CA ILE A 80 3.87 1.07 2.64
C ILE A 80 5.04 2.05 2.51
N GLY A 81 4.82 3.13 1.76
CA GLY A 81 5.76 4.24 1.59
C GLY A 81 5.87 5.12 2.83
N ASP A 82 6.52 6.26 2.66
CA ASP A 82 6.74 7.24 3.74
C ASP A 82 5.45 8.04 4.03
N ASP A 83 5.35 8.58 5.24
CA ASP A 83 4.34 9.58 5.61
C ASP A 83 2.87 9.13 5.39
N CYS A 84 2.63 7.81 5.49
CA CYS A 84 1.31 7.22 5.30
C CYS A 84 0.50 7.17 6.61
N ILE A 85 -0.81 7.33 6.48
CA ILE A 85 -1.76 7.15 7.58
C ILE A 85 -2.73 6.05 7.21
N ILE A 86 -2.70 4.95 7.94
CA ILE A 86 -3.65 3.84 7.82
C ILE A 86 -4.66 3.97 8.96
N SER A 87 -5.87 4.43 8.67
CA SER A 87 -6.87 4.72 9.71
C SER A 87 -7.46 3.46 10.36
N PRO A 88 -8.15 3.59 11.52
CA PRO A 88 -8.66 2.44 12.27
C PRO A 88 -9.51 1.46 11.46
N GLU A 89 -9.38 0.18 11.82
CA GLU A 89 -10.09 -0.96 11.21
C GLU A 89 -9.86 -1.18 9.69
N ALA A 90 -8.94 -0.42 9.07
CA ALA A 90 -8.54 -0.65 7.69
C ALA A 90 -7.84 -2.01 7.54
N ARG A 91 -8.05 -2.69 6.41
CA ARG A 91 -7.46 -3.99 6.12
C ARG A 91 -6.75 -3.94 4.77
N ILE A 92 -5.43 -4.10 4.77
CA ILE A 92 -4.58 -3.99 3.57
C ILE A 92 -3.80 -5.28 3.42
N ARG A 93 -3.83 -5.91 2.24
CA ARG A 93 -3.05 -7.12 1.93
C ARG A 93 -2.69 -7.19 0.44
N ASN A 94 -1.62 -7.90 0.08
CA ASN A 94 -1.20 -8.09 -1.32
C ASN A 94 -1.11 -6.77 -2.12
N SER A 95 -0.69 -5.68 -1.49
CA SER A 95 -0.86 -4.33 -2.05
C SER A 95 0.38 -3.50 -1.86
N VAL A 96 0.56 -2.51 -2.73
CA VAL A 96 1.64 -1.53 -2.60
C VAL A 96 1.01 -0.15 -2.44
N ILE A 97 1.31 0.48 -1.31
CA ILE A 97 0.87 1.82 -0.93
C ILE A 97 2.09 2.72 -1.01
N TRP A 98 2.10 3.69 -1.91
CA TRP A 98 3.20 4.65 -2.03
C TRP A 98 3.14 5.70 -0.93
N SER A 99 4.11 6.62 -0.91
CA SER A 99 4.21 7.66 0.12
C SER A 99 3.03 8.64 0.11
N ASP A 100 2.81 9.31 1.23
CA ASP A 100 1.80 10.39 1.38
C ASP A 100 0.35 9.92 1.16
N VAL A 101 0.07 8.63 1.37
CA VAL A 101 -1.27 8.07 1.22
C VAL A 101 -2.03 8.10 2.55
N LYS A 102 -3.29 8.54 2.49
CA LYS A 102 -4.23 8.49 3.61
C LYS A 102 -5.31 7.45 3.32
N VAL A 103 -5.30 6.37 4.07
CA VAL A 103 -6.31 5.31 3.99
C VAL A 103 -7.35 5.54 5.07
N GLY A 104 -8.61 5.74 4.68
CA GLY A 104 -9.73 5.99 5.59
C GLY A 104 -10.11 4.77 6.44
N PRO A 105 -10.92 4.97 7.49
CA PRO A 105 -11.28 3.88 8.40
C PRO A 105 -12.13 2.82 7.69
N LYS A 106 -12.03 1.57 8.15
CA LYS A 106 -12.83 0.42 7.65
C LYS A 106 -12.66 0.13 6.16
N THR A 107 -11.64 0.67 5.50
CA THR A 107 -11.35 0.37 4.10
C THR A 107 -10.80 -1.05 3.93
N ILE A 108 -11.01 -1.63 2.77
CA ILE A 108 -10.39 -2.91 2.38
C ILE A 108 -9.59 -2.68 1.10
N ILE A 109 -8.29 -2.95 1.15
CA ILE A 109 -7.39 -2.87 0.00
C ILE A 109 -6.74 -4.25 -0.19
N ASN A 110 -6.95 -4.86 -1.35
CA ASN A 110 -6.47 -6.20 -1.63
C ASN A 110 -6.06 -6.35 -3.09
N GLY A 111 -4.76 -6.57 -3.36
CA GLY A 111 -4.29 -6.74 -4.72
C GLY A 111 -4.26 -5.42 -5.49
N SER A 112 -3.98 -4.31 -4.83
CA SER A 112 -4.05 -2.97 -5.43
C SER A 112 -2.74 -2.20 -5.32
N ILE A 113 -2.53 -1.27 -6.24
CA ILE A 113 -1.45 -0.29 -6.21
C ILE A 113 -2.07 1.08 -5.97
N VAL A 114 -1.64 1.75 -4.91
CA VAL A 114 -2.11 3.10 -4.56
C VAL A 114 -0.91 4.04 -4.64
N ALA A 115 -0.88 4.90 -5.65
CA ALA A 115 0.21 5.83 -5.87
C ALA A 115 0.20 7.00 -4.86
N SER A 116 1.26 7.81 -4.88
CA SER A 116 1.47 8.85 -3.88
C SER A 116 0.38 9.92 -3.88
N ASP A 117 0.22 10.61 -2.75
CA ASP A 117 -0.74 11.70 -2.55
C ASP A 117 -2.20 11.30 -2.77
N VAL A 118 -2.52 10.01 -2.60
CA VAL A 118 -3.89 9.50 -2.71
C VAL A 118 -4.60 9.56 -1.36
N VAL A 119 -5.87 9.95 -1.39
CA VAL A 119 -6.78 9.84 -0.26
C VAL A 119 -7.84 8.79 -0.57
N VAL A 120 -7.90 7.73 0.24
CA VAL A 120 -8.93 6.69 0.16
C VAL A 120 -9.99 6.95 1.21
N GLY A 121 -11.23 7.22 0.80
CA GLY A 121 -12.36 7.48 1.68
C GLY A 121 -12.74 6.30 2.58
N ALA A 122 -13.49 6.59 3.64
CA ALA A 122 -13.92 5.61 4.63
C ALA A 122 -14.75 4.48 4.00
N GLY A 123 -14.50 3.24 4.41
CA GLY A 123 -15.27 2.07 3.95
C GLY A 123 -15.08 1.70 2.46
N ALA A 124 -14.17 2.37 1.75
CA ALA A 124 -13.87 2.03 0.36
C ALA A 124 -13.27 0.62 0.23
N ARG A 125 -13.51 -0.02 -0.92
CA ARG A 125 -13.08 -1.38 -1.25
C ARG A 125 -12.30 -1.37 -2.56
N LEU A 126 -10.98 -1.46 -2.46
CA LEU A 126 -10.09 -1.60 -3.60
C LEU A 126 -9.72 -3.08 -3.76
N GLY A 127 -10.23 -3.68 -4.83
CA GLY A 127 -10.06 -5.07 -5.16
C GLY A 127 -8.83 -5.34 -6.05
N PRO A 128 -8.62 -6.61 -6.42
CA PRO A 128 -7.49 -7.02 -7.24
C PRO A 128 -7.39 -6.25 -8.56
N ASP A 129 -6.17 -6.12 -9.05
CA ASP A 129 -5.83 -5.45 -10.31
C ASP A 129 -6.32 -3.99 -10.39
N THR A 130 -6.46 -3.34 -9.22
CA THR A 130 -6.82 -1.92 -9.13
C THR A 130 -5.57 -1.07 -8.99
N VAL A 131 -5.46 -0.03 -9.82
CA VAL A 131 -4.38 0.96 -9.75
C VAL A 131 -4.99 2.35 -9.54
N ILE A 132 -4.60 3.01 -8.46
CA ILE A 132 -5.02 4.38 -8.17
C ILE A 132 -3.85 5.31 -8.49
N GLY A 133 -4.03 6.17 -9.48
CA GLY A 133 -3.03 7.13 -9.92
C GLY A 133 -2.80 8.26 -8.91
N HIS A 134 -1.62 8.84 -8.98
CA HIS A 134 -1.14 9.88 -8.06
C HIS A 134 -2.15 11.05 -7.92
N GLY A 135 -2.29 11.57 -6.69
CA GLY A 135 -3.14 12.73 -6.38
C GLY A 135 -4.65 12.47 -6.46
N SER A 136 -5.08 11.20 -6.61
CA SER A 136 -6.51 10.87 -6.72
C SER A 136 -7.20 10.83 -5.35
N VAL A 137 -8.50 11.09 -5.35
CA VAL A 137 -9.35 10.97 -4.16
C VAL A 137 -10.43 9.94 -4.44
N ILE A 138 -10.50 8.90 -3.63
CA ILE A 138 -11.53 7.87 -3.69
C ILE A 138 -12.60 8.20 -2.66
N LYS A 139 -13.87 8.28 -3.08
CA LYS A 139 -14.97 8.64 -2.18
C LYS A 139 -15.25 7.53 -1.16
N ASP A 140 -15.89 7.90 -0.06
CA ASP A 140 -16.36 6.95 0.95
C ASP A 140 -17.26 5.86 0.33
N GLY A 141 -17.10 4.61 0.78
CA GLY A 141 -17.89 3.46 0.33
C GLY A 141 -17.64 3.01 -1.12
N THR A 142 -16.78 3.70 -1.87
CA THR A 142 -16.47 3.36 -3.26
C THR A 142 -15.92 1.95 -3.38
N THR A 143 -16.39 1.19 -4.38
CA THR A 143 -15.86 -0.13 -4.70
C THR A 143 -15.24 -0.15 -6.09
N LEU A 144 -13.94 -0.45 -6.16
CA LEU A 144 -13.18 -0.57 -7.41
C LEU A 144 -12.58 -1.97 -7.50
N THR A 145 -12.61 -2.58 -8.68
CA THR A 145 -11.97 -3.88 -8.94
C THR A 145 -11.57 -3.92 -10.40
N SER A 146 -10.34 -4.36 -10.70
CA SER A 146 -9.79 -4.41 -12.06
C SER A 146 -9.90 -3.07 -12.80
N LYS A 147 -9.71 -1.96 -12.09
CA LYS A 147 -9.82 -0.59 -12.61
C LYS A 147 -8.50 0.17 -12.49
N VAL A 148 -8.19 0.96 -13.51
CA VAL A 148 -7.12 1.95 -13.46
C VAL A 148 -7.75 3.33 -13.35
N VAL A 149 -7.53 4.00 -12.23
CA VAL A 149 -7.86 5.42 -12.04
C VAL A 149 -6.64 6.22 -12.45
N PRO A 150 -6.73 7.09 -13.48
CA PRO A 150 -5.58 7.86 -13.94
C PRO A 150 -5.13 8.89 -12.88
N PRO A 151 -3.87 9.34 -12.89
CA PRO A 151 -3.40 10.41 -12.02
C PRO A 151 -4.21 11.68 -12.20
N THR A 152 -4.43 12.41 -11.10
CA THR A 152 -5.22 13.65 -11.12
C THR A 152 -4.40 14.81 -10.58
N LYS A 153 -4.36 15.93 -11.33
CA LYS A 153 -3.99 17.23 -10.76
C LYS A 153 -5.19 17.82 -10.01
N ALA A 154 -5.67 17.18 -8.95
CA ALA A 154 -6.67 17.80 -8.08
C ALA A 154 -5.97 18.81 -7.15
N LEU A 155 -5.34 19.83 -7.74
CA LEU A 155 -4.99 21.06 -7.04
C LEU A 155 -6.29 21.67 -6.55
N LEU A 156 -6.53 21.59 -5.24
CA LEU A 156 -7.32 22.51 -4.39
C LEU A 156 -8.07 23.64 -5.13
N ARG A 157 -9.05 23.27 -5.95
CA ARG A 157 -10.10 24.17 -6.43
C ARG A 157 -11.40 23.38 -6.35
N ARG A 158 -12.31 23.93 -5.54
CA ARG A 158 -13.68 23.48 -5.35
C ARG A 158 -14.23 22.89 -6.67
N ASN A 159 -14.65 21.63 -6.60
CA ASN A 159 -15.39 20.90 -7.66
C ASN A 159 -14.59 20.37 -8.86
N VAL A 160 -13.44 19.70 -8.64
CA VAL A 160 -12.99 18.69 -9.61
C VAL A 160 -13.17 17.31 -8.99
N GLU A 161 -14.34 16.75 -9.27
CA GLU A 161 -14.68 15.37 -9.07
C GLU A 161 -13.86 14.47 -10.00
N VAL A 162 -12.98 13.65 -9.45
CA VAL A 162 -12.75 12.33 -10.04
C VAL A 162 -13.74 11.39 -9.36
N ILE A 163 -14.95 11.33 -9.94
CA ILE A 163 -15.96 10.35 -9.55
C ILE A 163 -15.54 9.01 -10.16
N VAL A 164 -15.13 8.08 -9.31
CA VAL A 164 -15.55 6.69 -9.44
C VAL A 164 -16.03 6.24 -8.07
#